data_AF-A0A5N5E811-F1
#
_entry.id   AF-A0A5N5E811-F1
#
_cell.length_a   1.000
_cell.length_b   1.000
_cell.length_c   1.000
_cell.angle_alpha   90.00
_cell.angle_beta   90.00
_cell.angle_gamma   90.00
#
_symmetry.space_group_name_H-M   'P 1'
#
loop_
_entity.id
_entity.type
_entity.pdbx_description
1 polymer ?
#
loop_
_entity_poly.entity_id
_entity_poly.type
_entity_poly.pdbx_seq_one_letter_code
_entity_poly.pdbx_strand_id
1 'polypeptide(L)' 'MTRLRQPERKVLDTLVDAGVARSRADALMWTVRLAGKHSEQWLTELREAMSKVDDLRSEGPKI' A
#
# COMPACT_ATOMS: atom_id res chain seq x y z
N MET A 1 11.38 -1.45 -7.33
CA MET A 1 10.36 -0.50 -6.84
C MET A 1 9.49 -0.10 -8.00
N THR A 2 8.20 -0.31 -7.84
CA THR A 2 7.16 -0.51 -8.87
C THR A 2 7.33 0.32 -10.14
N ARG A 3 7.49 -0.35 -11.30
CA ARG A 3 7.31 0.31 -12.60
C ARG A 3 5.82 0.61 -12.76
N LEU A 4 5.40 1.80 -12.33
CA LEU A 4 4.10 2.33 -12.68
C LEU A 4 3.97 2.44 -14.20
N ARG A 5 2.83 2.02 -14.74
CA ARG A 5 2.41 2.23 -16.12
C ARG A 5 2.09 3.71 -16.33
N GLN A 6 2.00 4.11 -17.59
CA GLN A 6 1.73 5.51 -17.95
C GLN A 6 0.45 6.09 -17.31
N PRO A 7 -0.68 5.36 -17.21
CA PRO A 7 -1.87 5.88 -16.54
C PRO A 7 -1.65 6.20 -15.06
N GLU A 8 -0.97 5.34 -14.32
CA GLU A 8 -0.70 5.58 -12.90
C GLU A 8 0.27 6.75 -12.69
N ARG A 9 1.23 6.97 -13.61
CA ARG A 9 2.12 8.13 -13.55
C ARG A 9 1.37 9.46 -13.73
N LYS A 10 0.38 9.51 -14.64
CA LYS A 10 -0.44 10.72 -14.85
C LYS A 10 -1.19 11.15 -13.59
N VAL A 11 -1.63 10.19 -12.76
CA VAL A 11 -2.27 10.51 -11.48
C VAL A 11 -1.27 11.21 -10.55
N LEU A 12 -0.05 10.70 -10.45
CA LEU A 12 0.99 11.33 -9.62
C LEU A 12 1.38 12.72 -10.15
N ASP A 13 1.49 12.87 -11.47
CA ASP A 13 1.77 14.16 -12.12
C ASP A 13 0.67 15.17 -11.80
N THR A 14 -0.60 14.76 -11.89
CA THR A 14 -1.75 15.62 -11.56
C THR A 14 -1.69 16.12 -10.11
N LEU A 15 -1.27 15.28 -9.16
CA LEU A 15 -1.13 15.67 -7.75
C LEU A 15 0.01 16.68 -7.54
N VAL A 16 1.09 16.58 -8.31
CA VAL A 16 2.20 17.54 -8.27
C VAL A 16 1.79 18.85 -8.92
N ASP A 17 1.20 18.79 -10.11
CA ASP A 17 0.75 19.95 -10.89
C ASP A 17 -0.32 20.75 -10.14
N ALA A 18 -1.19 20.08 -9.38
CA ALA A 18 -2.20 20.70 -8.52
C ALA A 18 -1.65 21.24 -7.19
N GLY A 19 -0.35 21.08 -6.90
CA GLY A 19 0.27 21.52 -5.65
C GLY A 19 -0.09 20.70 -4.41
N VAL A 20 -0.73 19.54 -4.57
CA VAL A 20 -1.08 18.62 -3.46
C VAL A 20 0.18 17.96 -2.90
N ALA A 21 1.19 17.74 -3.75
CA ALA A 21 2.45 17.12 -3.38
C ALA A 21 3.65 17.88 -3.96
N ARG A 22 4.77 17.92 -3.23
CA ARG A 22 5.98 18.66 -3.65
C ARG A 22 6.88 17.88 -4.61
N SER A 23 6.60 16.60 -4.81
CA SER A 23 7.32 15.71 -5.73
C SER A 23 6.49 14.47 -6.04
N ARG A 24 6.90 13.68 -7.05
CA ARG A 24 6.24 12.39 -7.35
C ARG A 24 6.33 11.38 -6.20
N ALA A 25 7.43 11.39 -5.43
CA ALA A 25 7.57 10.54 -4.26
C ALA A 25 6.60 10.97 -3.14
N ASP A 26 6.43 12.27 -2.95
CA ASP A 26 5.47 12.85 -2.01
C ASP A 26 4.02 12.54 -2.45
N ALA A 27 3.73 12.61 -3.75
CA ALA A 27 2.45 12.20 -4.32
C ALA A 27 2.17 10.72 -4.09
N LEU A 28 3.18 9.85 -4.26
CA LEU A 28 3.04 8.43 -3.96
C LEU A 28 2.74 8.19 -2.47
N MET A 29 3.44 8.86 -1.55
CA MET A 29 3.13 8.79 -0.12
C MET A 29 1.71 9.23 0.18
N TRP A 30 1.24 10.30 -0.47
CA TRP A 30 -0.12 10.79 -0.33
C TRP A 30 -1.15 9.74 -0.78
N THR A 31 -0.96 9.13 -1.96
CA THR A 31 -1.87 8.08 -2.46
C THR A 31 -1.92 6.85 -1.55
N VAL A 32 -0.79 6.42 -0.99
CA VAL A 32 -0.74 5.30 -0.03
C VAL A 32 -1.48 5.63 1.27
N ARG A 33 -1.32 6.85 1.80
CA ARG A 33 -2.05 7.30 2.99
C ARG A 33 -3.56 7.35 2.74
N LEU A 34 -3.97 7.87 1.58
CA LEU A 34 -5.38 7.92 1.20
C LEU A 34 -5.98 6.51 1.10
N ALA A 35 -5.30 5.59 0.41
CA ALA A 35 -5.75 4.20 0.31
C ALA A 35 -5.85 3.53 1.69
N GLY A 36 -4.89 3.79 2.57
CA GLY A 36 -4.91 3.32 3.96
C GLY A 36 -6.14 3.81 4.73
N LYS A 37 -6.51 5.09 4.61
CA LYS A 37 -7.70 5.65 5.26
C LYS A 37 -9.00 4.99 4.79
N HIS A 38 -9.09 4.66 3.50
CA HIS A 38 -10.31 4.06 2.93
C HIS A 38 -10.37 2.54 3.02
N SER A 39 -9.24 1.88 3.31
CA SER A 39 -9.12 0.42 3.32
C SER A 39 -8.66 -0.12 4.67
N GLU A 40 -8.74 0.68 5.74
CA GLU A 40 -8.17 0.34 7.05
C GLU A 40 -8.71 -0.99 7.58
N GLN A 41 -10.02 -1.18 7.57
CA GLN A 41 -10.65 -2.43 8.02
C GLN A 41 -10.12 -3.64 7.25
N TRP A 42 -10.16 -3.58 5.91
CA TRP A 42 -9.68 -4.65 5.06
C TRP A 42 -8.18 -4.94 5.27
N LEU A 43 -7.36 -3.91 5.46
CA LEU A 43 -5.94 -4.06 5.75
C LEU A 43 -5.69 -4.71 7.13
N THR A 44 -6.53 -4.41 8.12
CA THR A 44 -6.46 -5.05 9.44
C THR A 44 -6.81 -6.53 9.34
N GLU A 45 -7.91 -6.89 8.69
CA GLU A 45 -8.31 -8.28 8.46
C GLU A 45 -7.21 -9.08 7.73
N LEU A 46 -6.59 -8.46 6.71
CA LEU A 46 -5.48 -9.09 5.99
C LEU A 46 -4.26 -9.34 6.89
N ARG A 47 -3.88 -8.38 7.74
CA ARG A 47 -2.76 -8.53 8.68
C ARG A 47 -3.04 -9.61 9.72
N GLU A 48 -4.26 -9.67 10.25
CA GLU A 48 -4.68 -10.72 11.18
C GLU A 48 -4.62 -12.11 10.54
N ALA A 49 -5.07 -12.25 9.30
CA ALA A 49 -4.98 -13.50 8.55
C ALA A 49 -3.51 -13.93 8.35
N MET A 50 -2.63 -12.98 8.01
CA MET A 50 -1.20 -13.25 7.88
C MET A 50 -0.55 -13.69 9.20
N SER A 51 -0.95 -13.10 10.33
CA SER A 51 -0.47 -13.51 11.67
C SER A 51 -0.80 -14.98 11.94
N LYS A 52 -2.03 -15.42 11.66
CA LYS A 52 -2.43 -16.82 11.84
C LYS A 52 -1.64 -17.78 10.95
N VAL A 53 -1.31 -17.36 9.73
CA VAL A 53 -0.45 -18.12 8.82
C VAL A 53 0.96 -18.25 9.41
N ASP A 54 1.49 -17.18 10.00
CA ASP A 54 2.81 -17.21 10.62
C ASP A 54 2.84 -18.09 11.88
N ASP A 55 1.77 -18.08 12.70
CA ASP A 55 1.62 -19.00 13.83
C ASP A 55 1.67 -20.46 13.34
N LEU A 56 0.88 -20.81 12.33
CA LEU A 56 0.87 -22.17 11.76
C LEU A 56 2.22 -22.57 11.14
N ARG A 57 2.93 -21.62 10.51
CA ARG A 57 4.30 -21.87 10.01
C ARG A 57 5.27 -22.16 11.14
N SER A 58 5.11 -21.51 12.30
CA SER A 58 5.93 -21.72 13.48
C SER A 58 5.68 -23.08 14.15
N GLU A 59 4.45 -23.58 14.08
CA GLU A 59 4.03 -24.89 14.57
C GLU A 59 4.45 -26.06 13.67
N GLY A 60 5.18 -25.78 12.58
CA GLY A 60 5.40 -26.66 11.43
C GLY A 60 5.64 -28.14 11.74
N PRO A 61 5.39 -29.03 10.75
CA PRO A 61 5.34 -30.48 10.97
C PRO A 61 6.55 -31.01 11.74
N LYS A 62 6.30 -31.64 12.90
CA LYS A 62 7.31 -32.38 13.66
C LYS A 62 7.54 -33.75 13.02
N ILE A 63 8.12 -33.75 11.83
CA ILE A 63 8.60 -34.96 11.13
C ILE A 63 10.12 -34.98 11.14
#